data_AF-A0A959Q6M1-F1
#
_entry.id   AF-A0A959Q6M1-F1
#
_cell.length_a   1.000
_cell.length_b   1.000
_cell.length_c   1.000
_cell.angle_alpha   90.00
_cell.angle_beta   90.00
_cell.angle_gamma   90.00
#
_symmetry.space_group_name_H-M   'P 1'
#
loop_
_entity.id
_entity.type
_entity.pdbx_description
1 polymer ?
#
loop_
_entity_poly.entity_id
_entity_poly.type
_entity_poly.pdbx_seq_one_letter_code
_entity_poly.pdbx_strand_id
1 'polypeptide(L)'
;MDQKAVVDKIKAKIKEKAAYELTERVTLADLGAFVSQVGQALLPKGIQFDHLFPASHFAFLRTEAIGLDYLKFQAEAPGTKRPYLELILSWTAPLELFDGTFRIEECAVALLVENGSWTATLGGQLVLADYPLDILVELPSLFTKVSRSYQEDESTPGSPLKMLEEFGASLDTGSPKQGSQLPTLKQLMLLASPMTRTFQLRLALSHIPVGPGTIDLDAFLSYRNGHITGSFWGDFILKKDEKPLLAIVLRAAHDGPGKGLQLEGGLATKDLNFVHLFQALKEKFGGDTELPKALQQDSSDPAVHVKSVYLSFNTATKAFRFSISLDFHSLFGQNKGPEEIDLKVQIAVNPFQEEGQEKTQYHFNFSGQVIFRLKDGPDLAFELVFDKKGGSSTLVAAYRQLSDQSVNIGRLIQALNKDLPDLDLSVALREAYLVFQKKGKGKSSVILGANIGAGINLSKLPLVGDLLPEADSLKLDLQPYYANQKFTS
;
A
#
# COMPACT_ATOMS: atom_id res chain seq x y z
N MET A 1 42.05 -0.54 37.45
CA MET A 1 42.72 0.79 37.50
C MET A 1 42.09 1.56 38.64
N ASP A 2 42.86 2.23 39.50
CA ASP A 2 42.32 3.00 40.65
C ASP A 2 41.61 4.27 40.14
N GLN A 3 40.28 4.27 40.16
CA GLN A 3 39.42 5.36 39.66
C GLN A 3 39.67 6.67 40.44
N LYS A 4 40.05 6.57 41.71
CA LYS A 4 40.41 7.74 42.53
C LYS A 4 41.67 8.41 42.02
N ALA A 5 42.67 7.63 41.60
CA ALA A 5 43.92 8.15 41.06
C ALA A 5 43.72 8.90 39.71
N VAL A 6 42.78 8.44 38.88
CA VAL A 6 42.36 9.12 37.64
C VAL A 6 41.70 10.46 37.93
N VAL A 7 40.72 10.47 38.84
CA VAL A 7 40.04 11.71 39.26
C VAL A 7 41.03 12.72 39.85
N ASP A 8 41.97 12.27 40.68
CA ASP A 8 42.98 13.15 41.28
C ASP A 8 44.00 13.66 40.24
N LYS A 9 44.32 12.87 39.21
CA LYS A 9 45.15 13.30 38.07
C LYS A 9 44.44 14.34 37.20
N ILE A 10 43.15 14.17 36.94
CA ILE A 10 42.30 15.16 36.25
C ILE A 10 42.26 16.47 37.06
N LYS A 11 42.03 16.39 38.38
CA LYS A 11 42.04 17.56 39.28
C LYS A 11 43.37 18.30 39.28
N ALA A 12 44.49 17.58 39.27
CA ALA A 12 45.82 18.19 39.21
C ALA A 12 46.01 18.99 37.91
N LYS A 13 45.60 18.44 36.77
CA LYS A 13 45.71 19.07 35.44
C LYS A 13 44.80 20.29 35.24
N ILE A 14 43.65 20.36 35.91
CA ILE A 14 42.73 21.51 35.79
C ILE A 14 43.32 22.81 36.34
N LYS A 15 44.25 22.71 37.31
CA LYS A 15 44.97 23.87 37.83
C LYS A 15 45.81 24.58 36.76
N GLU A 16 46.12 23.90 35.66
CA GLU A 16 47.03 24.39 34.60
C GLU A 16 46.30 25.06 33.41
N LYS A 17 44.95 25.11 33.40
CA LYS A 17 44.12 25.77 32.36
C LYS A 17 44.47 25.41 30.89
N ALA A 18 44.61 24.13 30.57
CA ALA A 18 44.86 23.66 29.19
C ALA A 18 43.78 22.69 28.66
N ALA A 19 43.86 22.36 27.36
CA ALA A 19 43.08 21.30 26.72
C ALA A 19 43.85 19.97 26.79
N TYR A 20 43.14 18.86 27.01
CA TYR A 20 43.74 17.55 27.20
C TYR A 20 42.98 16.48 26.41
N GLU A 21 43.72 15.72 25.63
CA GLU A 21 43.29 14.37 25.25
C GLU A 21 43.54 13.45 26.44
N LEU A 22 42.51 12.74 26.85
CA LEU A 22 42.57 11.78 27.93
C LEU A 22 42.18 10.43 27.32
N THR A 23 42.89 9.36 27.65
CA THR A 23 42.51 7.99 27.29
C THR A 23 42.13 7.23 28.56
N GLU A 24 41.53 7.95 29.51
CA GLU A 24 41.22 7.45 30.84
C GLU A 24 39.74 7.03 30.90
N ARG A 25 39.49 5.89 31.54
CA ARG A 25 38.14 5.34 31.72
C ARG A 25 37.64 5.70 33.13
N VAL A 26 36.46 6.30 33.22
CA VAL A 26 35.82 6.76 34.47
C VAL A 26 34.38 6.25 34.57
N THR A 27 33.83 6.13 35.78
CA THR A 27 32.39 5.83 35.93
C THR A 27 31.55 7.08 35.74
N LEU A 28 30.26 6.93 35.41
CA LEU A 28 29.32 8.06 35.36
C LEU A 28 29.19 8.77 36.73
N ALA A 29 29.33 8.03 37.83
CA ALA A 29 29.29 8.59 39.19
C ALA A 29 30.51 9.48 39.47
N ASP A 30 31.72 9.03 39.11
CA ASP A 30 32.96 9.80 39.26
C ASP A 30 32.95 11.04 38.37
N LEU A 31 32.49 10.88 37.12
CA LEU A 31 32.33 11.99 36.19
C LEU A 31 31.29 12.99 36.69
N GLY A 32 30.15 12.52 37.21
CA GLY A 32 29.12 13.38 37.78
C GLY A 32 29.64 14.17 38.99
N ALA A 33 30.39 13.52 39.88
CA ALA A 33 31.05 14.20 41.01
C ALA A 33 32.07 15.24 40.52
N PHE A 34 32.86 14.90 39.51
CA PHE A 34 33.84 15.78 38.88
C PHE A 34 33.19 17.02 38.24
N VAL A 35 32.20 16.83 37.37
CA VAL A 35 31.52 17.94 36.70
C VAL A 35 30.64 18.71 37.66
N SER A 36 30.12 18.12 38.74
CA SER A 36 29.45 18.88 39.80
C SER A 36 30.43 19.84 40.50
N GLN A 37 31.65 19.39 40.80
CA GLN A 37 32.69 20.25 41.39
C GLN A 37 33.15 21.36 40.44
N VAL A 38 33.37 21.04 39.16
CA VAL A 38 33.72 22.04 38.13
C VAL A 38 32.54 22.97 37.85
N GLY A 39 31.33 22.41 37.79
CA GLY A 39 30.08 23.09 37.50
C GLY A 39 29.66 24.05 38.61
N GLN A 40 29.93 23.78 39.88
CA GLN A 40 29.71 24.76 40.96
C GLN A 40 30.50 26.07 40.74
N ALA A 41 31.61 26.01 39.99
CA ALA A 41 32.38 27.20 39.61
C ALA A 41 31.89 27.86 38.30
N LEU A 42 31.15 27.16 37.44
CA LEU A 42 30.72 27.66 36.11
C LEU A 42 29.20 27.94 36.00
N LEU A 43 28.39 27.27 36.84
CA LEU A 43 26.93 27.24 36.81
C LEU A 43 26.40 27.29 38.26
N PRO A 44 25.85 28.41 38.73
CA PRO A 44 25.33 28.54 40.10
C PRO A 44 24.24 27.50 40.47
N LYS A 45 23.60 26.90 39.45
CA LYS A 45 22.56 25.86 39.61
C LYS A 45 23.06 24.43 39.39
N GLY A 46 24.32 24.23 39.01
CA GLY A 46 24.89 22.93 38.66
C GLY A 46 24.31 22.32 37.37
N ILE A 47 24.94 21.25 36.88
CA ILE A 47 24.38 20.37 35.83
C ILE A 47 23.84 19.13 36.52
N GLN A 48 22.55 18.85 36.34
CA GLN A 48 21.96 17.60 36.81
C GLN A 48 22.22 16.52 35.76
N PHE A 49 23.31 15.76 35.93
CA PHE A 49 23.69 14.68 35.01
C PHE A 49 22.61 13.62 34.83
N ASP A 50 21.79 13.38 35.85
CA ASP A 50 20.63 12.47 35.75
C ASP A 50 19.58 12.95 34.74
N HIS A 51 19.55 14.25 34.41
CA HIS A 51 18.70 14.77 33.34
C HIS A 51 19.34 14.56 31.96
N LEU A 52 20.66 14.67 31.85
CA LEU A 52 21.41 14.39 30.61
C LEU A 52 21.39 12.90 30.25
N PHE A 53 21.48 12.05 31.26
CA PHE A 53 21.53 10.59 31.13
C PHE A 53 20.40 9.96 31.95
N PRO A 54 19.14 9.98 31.47
CA PRO A 54 18.03 9.36 32.15
C PRO A 54 18.32 7.88 32.43
N ALA A 55 18.15 7.46 33.69
CA ALA A 55 18.45 6.09 34.12
C ALA A 55 17.69 5.02 33.32
N SER A 56 16.52 5.37 32.79
CA SER A 56 15.70 4.49 31.94
C SER A 56 16.39 4.07 30.62
N HIS A 57 17.36 4.85 30.13
CA HIS A 57 18.05 4.58 28.86
C HIS A 57 19.56 4.37 29.04
N PHE A 58 20.14 4.90 30.12
CA PHE A 58 21.58 4.86 30.38
C PHE A 58 21.95 4.06 31.64
N ALA A 59 21.12 3.09 32.04
CA ALA A 59 21.37 2.28 33.23
C ALA A 59 22.75 1.60 33.19
N PHE A 60 23.19 1.14 32.01
CA PHE A 60 24.49 0.48 31.82
C PHE A 60 25.69 1.40 32.10
N LEU A 61 25.56 2.71 31.83
CA LEU A 61 26.60 3.69 32.13
C LEU A 61 26.87 3.85 33.63
N ARG A 62 25.99 3.33 34.49
CA ARG A 62 26.20 3.34 35.95
C ARG A 62 27.19 2.29 36.42
N THR A 63 27.40 1.23 35.63
CA THR A 63 28.25 0.10 35.99
C THR A 63 29.46 -0.07 35.07
N GLU A 64 29.42 0.53 33.88
CA GLU A 64 30.51 0.46 32.90
C GLU A 64 31.43 1.69 32.95
N ALA A 65 32.66 1.50 32.47
CA ALA A 65 33.66 2.56 32.42
C ALA A 65 33.57 3.33 31.08
N ILE A 66 33.24 4.60 31.19
CA ILE A 66 33.11 5.57 30.10
C ILE A 66 34.50 6.13 29.78
N GLY A 67 34.89 6.20 28.52
CA GLY A 67 36.09 6.92 28.09
C GLY A 67 35.87 8.41 28.23
N LEU A 68 36.74 9.12 28.94
CA LEU A 68 36.84 10.57 28.85
C LEU A 68 37.91 10.86 27.79
N ASP A 69 37.49 11.13 26.55
CA ASP A 69 38.39 11.23 25.41
C ASP A 69 39.01 12.62 25.30
N TYR A 70 38.24 13.64 25.66
CA TYR A 70 38.66 15.03 25.58
C TYR A 70 38.10 15.85 26.72
N LEU A 71 38.93 16.75 27.26
CA LEU A 71 38.54 17.71 28.28
C LEU A 71 39.26 19.03 28.04
N LYS A 72 38.50 20.11 27.90
CA LYS A 72 39.00 21.48 27.86
C LYS A 72 38.21 22.34 28.82
N PHE A 73 38.95 23.08 29.65
CA PHE A 73 38.35 23.90 30.69
C PHE A 73 39.05 25.25 30.79
N GLN A 74 38.25 26.30 30.94
CA GLN A 74 38.70 27.65 31.20
C GLN A 74 37.92 28.23 32.38
N ALA A 75 38.61 28.38 33.51
CA ALA A 75 38.08 29.09 34.68
C ALA A 75 37.98 30.60 34.42
N GLU A 76 36.95 31.22 34.99
CA GLU A 76 36.79 32.67 35.02
C GLU A 76 38.03 33.32 35.65
N ALA A 77 38.61 34.31 34.96
CA ALA A 77 39.66 35.17 35.51
C ALA A 77 39.31 36.65 35.27
N PRO A 78 39.71 37.56 36.17
CA PRO A 78 39.42 38.98 36.04
C PRO A 78 39.88 39.52 34.67
N GLY A 79 38.94 40.03 33.87
CA GLY A 79 39.22 40.61 32.54
C GLY A 79 39.37 39.61 31.37
N THR A 80 39.08 38.32 31.56
CA THR A 80 39.17 37.30 30.50
C THR A 80 37.81 36.79 30.00
N LYS A 81 37.83 35.96 28.95
CA LYS A 81 36.64 35.30 28.38
C LYS A 81 35.90 34.49 29.46
N ARG A 82 34.58 34.42 29.29
CA ARG A 82 33.62 33.78 30.19
C ARG A 82 33.95 32.29 30.45
N PRO A 83 33.50 31.72 31.58
CA PRO A 83 33.72 30.31 31.91
C PRO A 83 33.30 29.35 30.78
N TYR A 84 34.15 28.36 30.50
CA TYR A 84 33.98 27.40 29.41
C TYR A 84 34.41 26.00 29.83
N LEU A 85 33.59 25.00 29.51
CA LEU A 85 33.91 23.58 29.64
C LEU A 85 33.45 22.85 28.39
N GLU A 86 34.34 22.06 27.80
CA GLU A 86 34.06 21.16 26.70
C GLU A 86 34.58 19.78 27.08
N LEU A 87 33.72 18.76 26.99
CA LEU A 87 34.10 17.38 27.26
C LEU A 87 33.52 16.45 26.21
N ILE A 88 34.29 15.42 25.85
CA ILE A 88 33.84 14.33 24.98
C ILE A 88 33.99 13.03 25.75
N LEU A 89 32.91 12.27 25.78
CA LEU A 89 32.81 10.97 26.41
C LEU A 89 32.50 9.92 25.36
N SER A 90 33.07 8.72 25.45
CA SER A 90 32.68 7.60 24.59
C SER A 90 32.49 6.30 25.36
N TRP A 91 31.71 5.40 24.78
CA TRP A 91 31.56 4.04 25.30
C TRP A 91 31.27 3.06 24.16
N THR A 92 31.53 1.78 24.42
CA THR A 92 31.42 0.71 23.42
C THR A 92 30.11 -0.06 23.49
N ALA A 93 29.41 -0.01 24.62
CA ALA A 93 28.11 -0.67 24.74
C ALA A 93 27.06 0.04 23.87
N PRO A 94 26.27 -0.70 23.08
CA PRO A 94 25.24 -0.09 22.25
C PRO A 94 24.15 0.54 23.12
N LEU A 95 23.68 1.72 22.72
CA LEU A 95 22.53 2.36 23.34
C LEU A 95 21.26 1.91 22.60
N GLU A 96 20.46 1.06 23.23
CA GLU A 96 19.16 0.67 22.71
C GLU A 96 18.16 1.81 22.86
N LEU A 97 17.65 2.32 21.73
CA LEU A 97 16.61 3.34 21.69
C LEU A 97 15.21 2.72 21.75
N PHE A 98 15.07 1.55 21.14
CA PHE A 98 13.84 0.75 21.09
C PHE A 98 14.24 -0.72 21.09
N ASP A 99 13.67 -1.50 22.00
CA ASP A 99 13.96 -2.91 22.24
C ASP A 99 14.14 -3.68 20.91
N GLY A 100 15.37 -4.12 20.65
CA GLY A 100 15.76 -4.92 19.49
C GLY A 100 15.60 -4.27 18.09
N THR A 101 15.13 -3.03 17.99
CA THR A 101 14.79 -2.39 16.69
C THR A 101 15.78 -1.29 16.31
N PHE A 102 16.20 -0.48 17.28
CA PHE A 102 17.12 0.64 17.05
C PHE A 102 18.18 0.66 18.13
N ARG A 103 19.43 0.56 17.72
CA ARG A 103 20.58 0.72 18.61
C ARG A 103 21.59 1.67 18.00
N ILE A 104 22.18 2.50 18.85
CA ILE A 104 23.29 3.37 18.50
C ILE A 104 24.56 2.65 18.93
N GLU A 105 25.43 2.39 17.98
CA GLU A 105 26.77 1.87 18.19
C GLU A 105 27.79 3.02 18.25
N GLU A 106 28.99 2.74 18.78
CA GLU A 106 30.10 3.70 18.84
C GLU A 106 29.70 5.07 19.43
N CYS A 107 28.94 5.05 20.52
CA CYS A 107 28.37 6.26 21.10
C CYS A 107 29.45 7.20 21.65
N ALA A 108 29.29 8.48 21.35
CA ALA A 108 30.06 9.56 21.95
C ALA A 108 29.15 10.74 22.34
N VAL A 109 29.39 11.37 23.49
CA VAL A 109 28.69 12.57 23.93
C VAL A 109 29.66 13.72 24.02
N ALA A 110 29.38 14.78 23.26
CA ALA A 110 30.01 16.08 23.42
C ALA A 110 29.13 16.94 24.33
N LEU A 111 29.66 17.41 25.45
CA LEU A 111 29.01 18.39 26.33
C LEU A 111 29.81 19.69 26.27
N LEU A 112 29.10 20.78 25.97
CA LEU A 112 29.61 22.14 25.97
C LEU A 112 28.86 22.94 27.04
N VAL A 113 29.61 23.63 27.90
CA VAL A 113 29.09 24.56 28.89
C VAL A 113 29.74 25.92 28.63
N GLU A 114 28.90 26.90 28.33
CA GLU A 114 29.33 28.26 28.05
C GLU A 114 28.31 29.25 28.64
N ASN A 115 28.79 30.27 29.34
CA ASN A 115 27.98 31.43 29.72
C ASN A 115 26.73 31.12 30.56
N GLY A 116 26.81 30.14 31.46
CA GLY A 116 25.65 29.75 32.25
C GLY A 116 24.66 28.83 31.51
N SER A 117 24.96 28.45 30.26
CA SER A 117 24.17 27.53 29.44
C SER A 117 24.99 26.29 29.09
N TRP A 118 24.30 25.20 28.75
CA TRP A 118 24.95 23.98 28.30
C TRP A 118 24.19 23.38 27.12
N THR A 119 24.93 22.69 26.26
CA THR A 119 24.40 21.85 25.19
C THR A 119 25.11 20.50 25.24
N ALA A 120 24.37 19.44 24.95
CA ALA A 120 24.93 18.09 24.91
C ALA A 120 24.41 17.37 23.67
N THR A 121 25.35 16.81 22.90
CA THR A 121 25.06 16.11 21.65
C THR A 121 25.62 14.71 21.75
N LEU A 122 24.74 13.72 21.62
CA LEU A 122 25.08 12.33 21.44
C LEU A 122 25.29 12.06 19.94
N GLY A 123 26.49 11.64 19.57
CA GLY A 123 26.81 11.09 18.26
C GLY A 123 27.00 9.57 18.31
N GLY A 124 26.90 8.93 17.16
CA GLY A 124 27.17 7.52 16.99
C GLY A 124 26.62 7.00 15.67
N GLN A 125 26.66 5.68 15.50
CA GLN A 125 26.13 5.01 14.32
C GLN A 125 24.85 4.27 14.67
N LEU A 126 23.71 4.74 14.18
CA LEU A 126 22.46 4.01 14.24
C LEU A 126 22.49 2.91 13.19
N VAL A 127 22.31 1.65 13.61
CA VAL A 127 22.17 0.52 12.69
C VAL A 127 20.70 0.17 12.55
N LEU A 128 20.16 0.28 11.33
CA LEU A 128 18.79 -0.11 11.00
C LEU A 128 18.81 -1.11 9.84
N ALA A 129 18.45 -2.39 10.09
CA ALA A 129 18.47 -3.45 9.07
C ALA A 129 19.77 -3.49 8.24
N ASP A 130 20.92 -3.41 8.91
CA ASP A 130 22.26 -3.33 8.32
C ASP A 130 22.60 -2.01 7.59
N TYR A 131 21.75 -0.99 7.69
CA TYR A 131 22.08 0.36 7.22
C TYR A 131 22.74 1.18 8.35
N PRO A 132 24.04 1.47 8.24
CA PRO A 132 24.70 2.40 9.15
C PRO A 132 24.25 3.82 8.81
N LEU A 133 23.80 4.53 9.83
CA LEU A 133 23.34 5.91 9.75
C LEU A 133 24.05 6.71 10.83
N ASP A 134 24.88 7.67 10.42
CA ASP A 134 25.48 8.60 11.37
C ASP A 134 24.39 9.50 11.96
N ILE A 135 24.35 9.60 13.28
CA ILE A 135 23.35 10.38 13.98
C ILE A 135 23.99 11.42 14.88
N LEU A 136 23.24 12.52 15.08
CA LEU A 136 23.50 13.51 16.11
C LEU A 136 22.17 13.77 16.81
N VAL A 137 22.18 13.62 18.13
CA VAL A 137 20.99 13.63 18.98
C VAL A 137 21.18 14.64 20.09
N GLU A 138 20.25 15.58 20.23
CA GLU A 138 20.30 16.58 21.29
C GLU A 138 19.78 16.00 22.62
N LEU A 139 20.61 16.07 23.65
CA LEU A 139 20.24 15.71 25.01
C LEU A 139 19.58 16.92 25.73
N PRO A 140 18.60 16.68 26.60
CA PRO A 140 18.14 15.37 27.09
C PRO A 140 16.98 14.79 26.27
N SER A 141 16.55 15.49 25.21
CA SER A 141 15.35 15.14 24.44
C SER A 141 15.42 13.75 23.81
N LEU A 142 16.65 13.31 23.49
CA LEU A 142 16.92 12.13 22.67
C LEU A 142 16.20 12.15 21.31
N PHE A 143 15.74 13.32 20.88
CA PHE A 143 15.07 13.46 19.60
C PHE A 143 16.09 13.24 18.48
N THR A 144 15.83 12.21 17.69
CA THR A 144 16.74 11.77 16.64
C THR A 144 16.09 12.06 15.30
N LYS A 145 16.76 12.85 14.46
CA LYS A 145 16.38 13.07 13.07
C LYS A 145 17.52 12.65 12.16
N VAL A 146 17.25 11.66 11.33
CA VAL A 146 18.19 11.17 10.32
C VAL A 146 17.55 11.29 8.96
N SER A 147 18.30 11.74 7.98
CA SER A 147 17.90 11.71 6.58
C SER A 147 19.09 11.32 5.73
N ARG A 148 18.94 10.30 4.90
CA ARG A 148 19.95 9.87 3.93
C ARG A 148 19.28 9.66 2.58
N SER A 149 19.90 10.19 1.54
CA SER A 149 19.53 9.95 0.15
C SER A 149 20.67 9.19 -0.51
N TYR A 150 20.33 8.24 -1.36
CA TYR A 150 21.28 7.41 -2.10
C TYR A 150 21.14 7.72 -3.59
N GLN A 151 22.26 7.72 -4.31
CA GLN A 151 22.25 7.79 -5.77
C GLN A 151 21.92 6.41 -6.36
N GLU A 152 21.34 6.35 -7.56
CA GLU A 152 20.90 5.07 -8.18
C GLU A 152 22.04 4.06 -8.38
N ASP A 153 23.28 4.53 -8.52
CA ASP A 153 24.48 3.69 -8.72
C ASP A 153 25.24 3.37 -7.42
N GLU A 154 24.79 3.88 -6.28
CA GLU A 154 25.47 3.66 -5.01
C GLU A 154 25.08 2.29 -4.44
N SER A 155 26.09 1.43 -4.19
CA SER A 155 25.84 0.14 -3.53
C SER A 155 25.27 0.40 -2.14
N THR A 156 24.00 0.05 -1.93
CA THR A 156 23.40 0.18 -0.61
C THR A 156 23.94 -0.92 0.31
N PRO A 157 24.41 -0.58 1.53
CA PRO A 157 25.06 -1.54 2.43
C PRO A 157 24.12 -2.61 2.99
N GLY A 158 22.80 -2.46 2.86
CA GLY A 158 21.80 -3.38 3.38
C GLY A 158 20.70 -3.74 2.36
N SER A 159 19.73 -4.52 2.83
CA SER A 159 18.55 -4.92 2.05
C SER A 159 17.34 -4.09 2.48
N PRO A 160 16.73 -3.29 1.58
CA PRO A 160 15.53 -2.54 1.93
C PRO A 160 14.34 -3.46 2.29
N LEU A 161 14.34 -4.68 1.75
CA LEU A 161 13.35 -5.70 2.08
C LEU A 161 13.49 -6.17 3.53
N LYS A 162 14.72 -6.43 3.99
CA LYS A 162 14.98 -6.81 5.39
C LYS A 162 14.49 -5.72 6.34
N MET A 163 14.66 -4.45 5.97
CA MET A 163 14.13 -3.33 6.74
C MET A 163 12.61 -3.37 6.84
N LEU A 164 11.90 -3.58 5.73
CA LEU A 164 10.45 -3.73 5.76
C LEU A 164 10.01 -4.96 6.58
N GLU A 165 10.74 -6.08 6.46
CA GLU A 165 10.49 -7.32 7.22
C GLU A 165 10.67 -7.13 8.73
N GLU A 166 11.69 -6.39 9.18
CA GLU A 166 11.88 -6.01 10.59
C GLU A 166 10.69 -5.23 11.14
N PHE A 167 10.00 -4.45 10.30
CA PHE A 167 8.75 -3.77 10.64
C PHE A 167 7.49 -4.60 10.36
N GLY A 168 7.63 -5.89 10.04
CA GLY A 168 6.53 -6.80 9.75
C GLY A 168 5.82 -6.52 8.42
N ALA A 169 6.41 -5.73 7.52
CA ALA A 169 5.91 -5.51 6.17
C ALA A 169 6.66 -6.44 5.20
N SER A 170 6.20 -7.69 5.06
CA SER A 170 6.84 -8.61 4.13
C SER A 170 6.41 -8.31 2.68
N LEU A 171 7.39 -8.10 1.82
CA LEU A 171 7.25 -8.17 0.37
C LEU A 171 7.79 -9.54 -0.05
N ASP A 172 6.93 -10.51 -0.37
CA ASP A 172 7.41 -11.75 -0.97
C ASP A 172 7.90 -11.46 -2.39
N THR A 173 9.19 -11.14 -2.50
CA THR A 173 9.83 -10.86 -3.78
C THR A 173 10.20 -12.14 -4.55
N GLY A 174 10.05 -13.32 -3.94
CA GLY A 174 10.70 -14.55 -4.39
C GLY A 174 12.23 -14.44 -4.38
N SER A 175 12.92 -15.53 -4.71
CA SER A 175 14.35 -15.48 -4.97
C SER A 175 14.61 -14.61 -6.21
N PRO A 176 15.47 -13.58 -6.14
CA PRO A 176 15.79 -12.75 -7.29
C PRO A 176 16.34 -13.64 -8.41
N LYS A 177 15.74 -13.53 -9.61
CA LYS A 177 16.25 -14.24 -10.78
C LYS A 177 17.57 -13.60 -11.20
N GLN A 178 18.46 -14.40 -11.79
CA GLN A 178 19.72 -13.89 -12.31
C GLN A 178 19.45 -12.76 -13.32
N GLY A 179 19.91 -11.54 -13.00
CA GLY A 179 19.69 -10.34 -13.83
C GLY A 179 18.49 -9.45 -13.44
N SER A 180 17.66 -9.81 -12.46
CA SER A 180 16.66 -8.87 -11.92
C SER A 180 17.34 -7.81 -11.05
N GLN A 181 17.03 -6.53 -11.29
CA GLN A 181 17.45 -5.46 -10.38
C GLN A 181 16.87 -5.73 -8.99
N LEU A 182 17.74 -5.74 -7.99
CA LEU A 182 17.34 -5.88 -6.60
C LEU A 182 16.64 -4.59 -6.14
N PRO A 183 15.68 -4.67 -5.22
CA PRO A 183 15.16 -3.51 -4.52
C PRO A 183 16.27 -2.61 -3.99
N THR A 184 16.18 -1.32 -4.26
CA THR A 184 17.13 -0.31 -3.76
C THR A 184 16.42 0.75 -2.93
N LEU A 185 17.16 1.34 -1.99
CA LEU A 185 16.68 2.41 -1.12
C LEU A 185 17.16 3.75 -1.70
N LYS A 186 16.24 4.59 -2.16
CA LYS A 186 16.54 5.95 -2.69
C LYS A 186 16.62 6.99 -1.58
N GLN A 187 15.75 6.88 -0.57
CA GLN A 187 15.72 7.81 0.54
C GLN A 187 15.29 7.11 1.82
N LEU A 188 15.91 7.49 2.93
CA LEU A 188 15.54 7.10 4.28
C LEU A 188 15.44 8.34 5.15
N MET A 189 14.33 8.48 5.88
CA MET A 189 14.18 9.48 6.92
C MET A 189 13.62 8.85 8.18
N LEU A 190 14.33 9.01 9.29
CA LEU A 190 13.89 8.58 10.61
C LEU A 190 13.68 9.80 11.50
N LEU A 191 12.52 9.86 12.15
CA LEU A 191 12.22 10.75 13.25
C LEU A 191 11.88 9.91 14.46
N ALA A 192 12.67 9.95 15.51
CA ALA A 192 12.46 9.13 16.70
C ALA A 192 12.51 9.97 17.97
N SER A 193 11.66 9.61 18.92
CA SER A 193 11.70 10.09 20.30
C SER A 193 11.60 8.89 21.24
N PRO A 194 12.75 8.43 21.78
CA PRO A 194 12.80 7.34 22.75
C PRO A 194 11.97 7.66 24.01
N MET A 195 11.98 8.93 24.43
CA MET A 195 11.25 9.40 25.61
C MET A 195 9.74 9.16 25.51
N THR A 196 9.16 9.31 24.31
CA THR A 196 7.74 9.01 24.07
C THR A 196 7.51 7.62 23.48
N ARG A 197 8.58 6.83 23.29
CA ARG A 197 8.56 5.52 22.60
C ARG A 197 7.83 5.59 21.26
N THR A 198 8.15 6.61 20.47
CA THR A 198 7.57 6.79 19.12
C THR A 198 8.65 6.99 18.08
N PHE A 199 8.45 6.42 16.90
CA PHE A 199 9.21 6.79 15.71
C PHE A 199 8.32 6.90 14.47
N GLN A 200 8.83 7.62 13.48
CA GLN A 200 8.32 7.70 12.12
C GLN A 200 9.47 7.39 11.18
N LEU A 201 9.26 6.44 10.27
CA LEU A 201 10.21 6.03 9.26
C LEU A 201 9.58 6.27 7.90
N ARG A 202 10.26 7.05 7.05
CA ARG A 202 9.93 7.19 5.64
C ARG A 202 11.00 6.51 4.81
N LEU A 203 10.58 5.64 3.90
CA LEU A 203 11.45 4.96 2.95
C LEU A 203 10.97 5.29 1.54
N ALA A 204 11.86 5.70 0.64
CA ALA A 204 11.62 5.70 -0.79
C ALA A 204 12.39 4.52 -1.38
N LEU A 205 11.67 3.58 -1.95
CA LEU A 205 12.17 2.31 -2.47
C LEU A 205 11.98 2.27 -3.97
N SER A 206 12.93 1.67 -4.68
CA SER A 206 12.85 1.43 -6.11
C SER A 206 13.05 -0.02 -6.46
N HIS A 207 12.61 -0.38 -7.66
CA HIS A 207 12.73 -1.74 -8.21
C HIS A 207 12.00 -2.81 -7.37
N ILE A 208 10.89 -2.45 -6.73
CA ILE A 208 10.07 -3.42 -5.99
C ILE A 208 9.38 -4.35 -7.00
N PRO A 209 9.62 -5.67 -6.96
CA PRO A 209 9.05 -6.58 -7.94
C PRO A 209 7.54 -6.69 -7.76
N VAL A 210 6.81 -6.44 -8.84
CA VAL A 210 5.35 -6.52 -8.92
C VAL A 210 5.00 -7.24 -10.22
N GLY A 211 4.82 -8.56 -10.11
CA GLY A 211 4.56 -9.44 -11.22
C GLY A 211 5.73 -9.47 -12.23
N PRO A 212 5.51 -9.15 -13.51
CA PRO A 212 6.53 -9.17 -14.55
C PRO A 212 7.40 -7.90 -14.61
N GLY A 213 7.15 -6.92 -13.75
CA GLY A 213 7.90 -5.67 -13.72
C GLY A 213 8.22 -5.21 -12.30
N THR A 214 8.57 -3.93 -12.19
CA THR A 214 8.86 -3.30 -10.91
C THR A 214 8.05 -2.02 -10.72
N ILE A 215 7.91 -1.60 -9.46
CA ILE A 215 7.37 -0.29 -9.08
C ILE A 215 8.32 0.40 -8.10
N ASP A 216 8.26 1.73 -8.06
CA ASP A 216 8.82 2.52 -6.98
C ASP A 216 7.74 2.68 -5.90
N LEU A 217 8.13 2.51 -4.63
CA LEU A 217 7.25 2.59 -3.47
C LEU A 217 7.81 3.59 -2.46
N ASP A 218 7.00 4.55 -2.05
CA ASP A 218 7.21 5.24 -0.78
C ASP A 218 6.49 4.46 0.33
N ALA A 219 7.16 4.26 1.45
CA ALA A 219 6.59 3.72 2.68
C ALA A 219 6.68 4.76 3.79
N PHE A 220 5.59 4.94 4.53
CA PHE A 220 5.56 5.69 5.78
C PHE A 220 5.10 4.75 6.90
N LEU A 221 5.99 4.50 7.85
CA LEU A 221 5.76 3.66 9.00
C LEU A 221 5.79 4.52 10.27
N SER A 222 4.86 4.29 11.18
CA SER A 222 4.84 4.92 12.49
C SER A 222 4.72 3.86 13.56
N TYR A 223 5.50 4.01 14.61
CA TYR A 223 5.41 3.19 15.81
C TYR A 223 4.94 4.04 16.98
N ARG A 224 3.93 3.54 17.68
CA ARG A 224 3.40 4.14 18.89
C ARG A 224 2.86 3.03 19.80
N ASN A 225 3.27 3.04 21.06
CA ASN A 225 2.77 2.13 22.11
C ASN A 225 2.89 0.63 21.77
N GLY A 226 3.99 0.19 21.14
CA GLY A 226 4.16 -1.21 20.77
C GLY A 226 3.51 -1.62 19.45
N HIS A 227 2.83 -0.70 18.76
CA HIS A 227 2.14 -0.96 17.51
C HIS A 227 2.79 -0.21 16.36
N ILE A 228 3.06 -0.93 15.28
CA ILE A 228 3.45 -0.37 13.98
C ILE A 228 2.19 -0.19 13.15
N THR A 229 2.03 1.00 12.59
CA THR A 229 1.07 1.28 11.52
C THR A 229 1.81 1.91 10.36
N GLY A 230 1.23 1.86 9.18
CA GLY A 230 1.86 2.51 8.04
C GLY A 230 1.01 2.50 6.79
N SER A 231 1.48 3.28 5.84
CA SER A 231 0.91 3.41 4.52
C SER A 231 2.01 3.30 3.48
N PHE A 232 1.70 2.62 2.39
CA PHE A 232 2.58 2.50 1.23
C PHE A 232 1.88 3.14 0.04
N TRP A 233 2.63 3.77 -0.85
CA TRP A 233 2.11 4.25 -2.12
C TRP A 233 3.14 4.12 -3.23
N GLY A 234 2.66 3.91 -4.45
CA GLY A 234 3.51 3.88 -5.63
C GLY A 234 2.69 3.84 -6.91
N ASP A 235 3.35 4.05 -8.04
CA ASP A 235 2.68 4.17 -9.33
C ASP A 235 2.80 2.86 -10.12
N PHE A 236 1.65 2.28 -10.45
CA PHE A 236 1.59 1.22 -11.45
C PHE A 236 1.44 1.84 -12.83
N ILE A 237 2.53 1.77 -13.61
CA ILE A 237 2.56 2.25 -14.99
C ILE A 237 2.41 1.08 -15.95
N LEU A 238 1.44 1.19 -16.84
CA LEU A 238 1.27 0.33 -18.00
C LEU A 238 1.68 1.09 -19.25
N LYS A 239 2.54 0.50 -20.06
CA LYS A 239 3.04 1.08 -21.31
C LYS A 239 2.49 0.31 -22.50
N LYS A 240 2.38 1.00 -23.63
CA LYS A 240 2.17 0.42 -24.97
C LYS A 240 3.15 1.10 -25.91
N ASP A 241 3.90 0.32 -26.68
CA ASP A 241 4.94 0.84 -27.59
C ASP A 241 5.92 1.81 -26.87
N GLU A 242 6.39 1.44 -25.68
CA GLU A 242 7.24 2.23 -24.77
C GLU A 242 6.64 3.55 -24.23
N LYS A 243 5.42 3.92 -24.63
CA LYS A 243 4.74 5.11 -24.14
C LYS A 243 3.80 4.77 -22.98
N PRO A 244 3.71 5.63 -21.95
CA PRO A 244 2.77 5.42 -20.85
C PRO A 244 1.33 5.47 -21.39
N LEU A 245 0.59 4.37 -21.20
CA LEU A 245 -0.82 4.25 -21.57
C LEU A 245 -1.72 4.54 -20.36
N LEU A 246 -1.31 4.07 -19.19
CA LEU A 246 -2.08 4.15 -17.95
C LEU A 246 -1.12 4.26 -16.75
N ALA A 247 -1.41 5.16 -15.82
CA ALA A 247 -0.72 5.27 -14.53
C ALA A 247 -1.76 5.26 -13.41
N ILE A 248 -1.64 4.32 -12.47
CA ILE A 248 -2.53 4.20 -11.31
C ILE A 248 -1.69 4.35 -10.05
N VAL A 249 -2.04 5.33 -9.21
CA VAL A 249 -1.49 5.43 -7.86
C VAL A 249 -2.10 4.31 -7.00
N LEU A 250 -1.26 3.38 -6.57
CA LEU A 250 -1.60 2.31 -5.64
C LEU A 250 -1.32 2.74 -4.21
N ARG A 251 -2.15 2.27 -3.28
CA ARG A 251 -2.00 2.50 -1.85
C ARG A 251 -2.21 1.19 -1.09
N ALA A 252 -1.46 1.00 -0.02
CA ALA A 252 -1.69 -0.09 0.93
C ALA A 252 -1.63 0.45 2.36
N ALA A 253 -2.42 -0.14 3.26
CA ALA A 253 -2.20 -0.02 4.69
C ALA A 253 -1.40 -1.24 5.20
N HIS A 254 -0.66 -1.06 6.28
CA HIS A 254 -0.04 -2.19 6.98
C HIS A 254 -1.10 -2.90 7.85
N ASP A 255 -1.47 -4.12 7.47
CA ASP A 255 -2.52 -4.93 8.14
C ASP A 255 -1.95 -5.98 9.12
N GLY A 256 -0.67 -5.81 9.49
CA GLY A 256 0.07 -6.68 10.41
C GLY A 256 1.03 -7.67 9.71
N PRO A 257 1.86 -8.37 10.50
CA PRO A 257 2.92 -9.23 9.99
C PRO A 257 2.41 -10.44 9.20
N GLY A 258 3.13 -10.79 8.13
CA GLY A 258 2.97 -12.06 7.39
C GLY A 258 1.81 -12.14 6.38
N LYS A 259 1.03 -11.07 6.19
CA LYS A 259 -0.12 -11.07 5.25
C LYS A 259 0.20 -10.58 3.84
N GLY A 260 1.42 -10.09 3.62
CA GLY A 260 1.76 -9.29 2.43
C GLY A 260 1.10 -7.90 2.45
N LEU A 261 1.39 -7.10 1.43
CA LEU A 261 0.77 -5.79 1.21
C LEU A 261 -0.35 -5.93 0.18
N GLN A 262 -1.52 -5.38 0.52
CA GLN A 262 -2.65 -5.26 -0.37
C GLN A 262 -2.64 -3.87 -1.01
N LEU A 263 -2.11 -3.77 -2.23
CA LEU A 263 -1.96 -2.55 -2.99
C LEU A 263 -3.18 -2.31 -3.87
N GLU A 264 -3.82 -1.17 -3.69
CA GLU A 264 -5.08 -0.84 -4.37
C GLU A 264 -5.13 0.60 -4.86
N GLY A 265 -5.71 0.79 -6.04
CA GLY A 265 -5.83 2.13 -6.63
C GLY A 265 -6.77 2.13 -7.81
N GLY A 266 -7.22 3.31 -8.21
CA GLY A 266 -8.09 3.44 -9.37
C GLY A 266 -7.90 4.75 -10.11
N LEU A 267 -8.26 4.73 -11.38
CA LEU A 267 -8.24 5.87 -12.28
C LEU A 267 -9.56 5.94 -13.03
N ALA A 268 -10.23 7.09 -12.99
CA ALA A 268 -11.30 7.44 -13.92
C ALA A 268 -10.69 8.01 -15.21
N THR A 269 -11.20 7.58 -16.36
CA THR A 269 -10.71 8.01 -17.68
C THR A 269 -11.85 8.01 -18.69
N LYS A 270 -11.65 8.67 -19.83
CA LYS A 270 -12.60 8.72 -20.95
C LYS A 270 -11.94 8.39 -22.29
N ASP A 271 -10.63 8.58 -22.38
CA ASP A 271 -9.87 8.47 -23.62
C ASP A 271 -9.14 7.13 -23.77
N LEU A 272 -9.32 6.22 -22.81
CA LEU A 272 -8.68 4.91 -22.84
C LEU A 272 -9.53 3.88 -23.57
N ASN A 273 -9.01 3.35 -24.68
CA ASN A 273 -9.62 2.26 -25.41
C ASN A 273 -9.36 0.92 -24.68
N PHE A 274 -10.41 0.13 -24.46
CA PHE A 274 -10.33 -1.14 -23.74
C PHE A 274 -9.45 -2.19 -24.42
N VAL A 275 -9.46 -2.27 -25.75
CA VAL A 275 -8.61 -3.20 -26.53
C VAL A 275 -7.14 -2.83 -26.35
N HIS A 276 -6.81 -1.53 -26.39
CA HIS A 276 -5.43 -1.08 -26.15
C HIS A 276 -4.97 -1.36 -24.72
N LEU A 277 -5.86 -1.15 -23.72
CA LEU A 277 -5.58 -1.51 -22.33
C LEU A 277 -5.29 -3.01 -22.21
N PHE A 278 -6.13 -3.87 -22.79
CA PHE A 278 -5.92 -5.32 -22.73
C PHE A 278 -4.64 -5.77 -23.45
N GLN A 279 -4.33 -5.20 -24.62
CA GLN A 279 -3.08 -5.47 -25.33
C GLN A 279 -1.86 -5.13 -24.47
N ALA A 280 -1.86 -3.95 -23.84
CA ALA A 280 -0.78 -3.54 -22.96
C ALA A 280 -0.65 -4.44 -21.72
N LEU A 281 -1.75 -4.94 -21.16
CA LEU A 281 -1.72 -5.97 -20.12
C LEU A 281 -1.12 -7.29 -20.64
N LYS A 282 -1.52 -7.73 -21.84
CA LYS A 282 -0.97 -8.95 -22.47
C LYS A 282 0.53 -8.83 -22.71
N GLU A 283 0.99 -7.69 -23.22
CA GLU A 283 2.41 -7.36 -23.41
C GLU A 283 3.17 -7.37 -22.09
N LYS A 284 2.62 -6.73 -21.04
CA LYS A 284 3.27 -6.67 -19.72
C LYS A 284 3.38 -8.04 -19.06
N PHE A 285 2.33 -8.87 -19.10
CA PHE A 285 2.27 -10.15 -18.39
C PHE A 285 2.64 -11.37 -19.24
N GLY A 286 2.82 -11.24 -20.55
CA GLY A 286 3.24 -12.33 -21.44
C GLY A 286 2.23 -13.47 -21.57
N GLY A 287 0.94 -13.23 -21.30
CA GLY A 287 -0.10 -14.24 -21.44
C GLY A 287 -0.46 -14.53 -22.89
N ASP A 288 -0.96 -15.73 -23.17
CA ASP A 288 -1.45 -16.16 -24.48
C ASP A 288 -2.94 -15.86 -24.70
N THR A 289 -3.68 -15.62 -23.62
CA THR A 289 -5.13 -15.46 -23.62
C THR A 289 -5.57 -14.35 -24.57
N GLU A 290 -6.58 -14.64 -25.39
CA GLU A 290 -7.20 -13.68 -26.27
C GLU A 290 -8.37 -12.97 -25.56
N LEU A 291 -8.62 -11.72 -25.95
CA LEU A 291 -9.81 -11.01 -25.50
C LEU A 291 -11.06 -11.73 -26.04
N PRO A 292 -12.13 -11.93 -25.27
CA PRO A 292 -13.38 -12.47 -25.79
C PRO A 292 -13.85 -11.67 -27.02
N LYS A 293 -14.21 -12.34 -28.15
CA LYS A 293 -14.50 -11.62 -29.42
C LYS A 293 -15.64 -10.62 -29.31
N ALA A 294 -16.59 -10.83 -28.40
CA ALA A 294 -17.65 -9.87 -28.15
C ALA A 294 -17.15 -8.51 -27.60
N LEU A 295 -15.96 -8.48 -26.99
CA LEU A 295 -15.29 -7.27 -26.51
C LEU A 295 -14.15 -6.80 -27.44
N GLN A 296 -13.78 -7.59 -28.45
CA GLN A 296 -12.84 -7.18 -29.49
C GLN A 296 -13.44 -6.08 -30.37
N GLN A 297 -12.57 -5.30 -31.01
CA GLN A 297 -12.95 -4.27 -31.98
C GLN A 297 -12.33 -4.60 -33.32
N ASP A 298 -13.14 -4.58 -34.38
CA ASP A 298 -12.63 -4.53 -35.75
C ASP A 298 -12.53 -3.06 -36.18
N SER A 299 -11.83 -2.79 -37.29
CA SER A 299 -11.64 -1.45 -37.87
C SER A 299 -12.93 -0.68 -38.20
N SER A 300 -14.08 -1.35 -38.18
CA SER A 300 -15.40 -0.78 -38.47
C SER A 300 -16.30 -0.60 -37.24
N ASP A 301 -15.84 -1.00 -36.05
CA ASP A 301 -16.61 -0.88 -34.81
C ASP A 301 -16.23 0.38 -34.02
N PRO A 302 -17.18 1.01 -33.32
CA PRO A 302 -16.86 2.10 -32.40
C PRO A 302 -15.95 1.60 -31.26
N ALA A 303 -15.08 2.49 -30.80
CA ALA A 303 -14.20 2.20 -29.68
C ALA A 303 -14.99 1.97 -28.39
N VAL A 304 -14.69 0.88 -27.70
CA VAL A 304 -15.14 0.62 -26.33
C VAL A 304 -14.26 1.40 -25.38
N HIS A 305 -14.82 2.47 -24.84
CA HIS A 305 -14.13 3.37 -23.94
C HIS A 305 -14.20 2.85 -22.50
N VAL A 306 -13.07 2.95 -21.80
CA VAL A 306 -12.97 2.67 -20.37
C VAL A 306 -13.41 3.92 -19.62
N LYS A 307 -14.37 3.79 -18.70
CA LYS A 307 -14.81 4.82 -17.76
C LYS A 307 -13.89 4.88 -16.53
N SER A 308 -13.49 3.71 -16.04
CA SER A 308 -12.55 3.61 -14.92
C SER A 308 -11.83 2.27 -14.89
N VAL A 309 -10.63 2.28 -14.33
CA VAL A 309 -9.85 1.08 -14.01
C VAL A 309 -9.55 1.12 -12.52
N TYR A 310 -9.82 0.03 -11.83
CA TYR A 310 -9.35 -0.20 -10.47
C TYR A 310 -8.43 -1.41 -10.46
N LEU A 311 -7.28 -1.28 -9.83
CA LEU A 311 -6.26 -2.31 -9.71
C LEU A 311 -6.12 -2.68 -8.24
N SER A 312 -6.10 -3.98 -7.99
CA SER A 312 -5.84 -4.60 -6.70
C SER A 312 -4.77 -5.67 -6.88
N PHE A 313 -3.71 -5.63 -6.08
CA PHE A 313 -2.57 -6.55 -6.13
C PHE A 313 -2.14 -6.92 -4.71
N ASN A 314 -1.89 -8.20 -4.49
CA ASN A 314 -1.37 -8.69 -3.21
C ASN A 314 0.05 -9.24 -3.39
N THR A 315 0.99 -8.76 -2.58
CA THR A 315 2.41 -9.17 -2.72
C THR A 315 2.67 -10.62 -2.36
N ALA A 316 1.86 -11.23 -1.47
CA ALA A 316 2.02 -12.63 -1.07
C ALA A 316 1.43 -13.59 -2.11
N THR A 317 0.22 -13.33 -2.60
CA THR A 317 -0.41 -14.21 -3.62
C THR A 317 0.09 -13.94 -5.03
N LYS A 318 0.72 -12.77 -5.24
CA LYS A 318 1.19 -12.26 -6.54
C LYS A 318 0.07 -12.16 -7.58
N ALA A 319 -1.19 -12.14 -7.13
CA ALA A 319 -2.38 -12.08 -7.97
C ALA A 319 -2.79 -10.63 -8.23
N PHE A 320 -3.11 -10.33 -9.49
CA PHE A 320 -3.64 -9.03 -9.89
C PHE A 320 -5.12 -9.15 -10.22
N ARG A 321 -5.87 -8.10 -9.88
CA ARG A 321 -7.27 -7.96 -10.25
C ARG A 321 -7.49 -6.56 -10.81
N PHE A 322 -7.88 -6.50 -12.07
CA PHE A 322 -8.31 -5.28 -12.75
C PHE A 322 -9.83 -5.27 -12.83
N SER A 323 -10.47 -4.32 -12.16
CA SER A 323 -11.91 -4.07 -12.26
C SER A 323 -12.13 -2.85 -13.15
N ILE A 324 -12.68 -3.08 -14.34
CA ILE A 324 -12.74 -2.11 -15.43
C ILE A 324 -14.21 -1.79 -15.71
N SER A 325 -14.60 -0.52 -15.58
CA SER A 325 -15.92 -0.07 -16.00
C SER A 325 -15.85 0.41 -17.45
N LEU A 326 -16.72 -0.11 -18.30
CA LEU A 326 -16.76 0.17 -19.73
C LEU A 326 -18.01 0.98 -20.07
N ASP A 327 -17.89 1.78 -21.12
CA ASP A 327 -19.04 2.45 -21.71
C ASP A 327 -19.84 1.49 -22.60
N PHE A 328 -20.83 0.82 -22.01
CA PHE A 328 -21.63 -0.21 -22.68
C PHE A 328 -22.36 0.31 -23.92
N HIS A 329 -22.70 1.60 -23.95
CA HIS A 329 -23.26 2.31 -25.10
C HIS A 329 -22.55 2.04 -26.40
N SER A 330 -21.22 2.07 -26.35
CA SER A 330 -20.37 1.89 -27.51
C SER A 330 -20.59 0.53 -28.19
N LEU A 331 -21.03 -0.50 -27.46
CA LEU A 331 -21.27 -1.83 -28.01
C LEU A 331 -22.55 -1.94 -28.85
N PHE A 332 -23.45 -0.96 -28.80
CA PHE A 332 -24.69 -0.93 -29.60
C PHE A 332 -24.57 -0.19 -30.94
N GLY A 333 -23.38 0.31 -31.29
CA GLY A 333 -23.15 1.01 -32.56
C GLY A 333 -23.70 2.43 -32.58
N GLN A 334 -24.06 2.93 -33.79
CA GLN A 334 -24.54 4.31 -33.98
C GLN A 334 -25.94 4.56 -33.39
N ASN A 335 -26.70 3.50 -33.13
CA ASN A 335 -27.91 3.57 -32.33
C ASN A 335 -27.45 3.65 -30.88
N LYS A 336 -27.29 4.88 -30.36
CA LYS A 336 -26.92 5.16 -28.96
C LYS A 336 -27.57 4.11 -28.07
N GLY A 337 -26.74 3.34 -27.38
CA GLY A 337 -27.22 2.34 -26.45
C GLY A 337 -28.00 2.96 -25.30
N PRO A 338 -28.43 2.15 -24.33
CA PRO A 338 -29.23 2.64 -23.22
C PRO A 338 -28.36 3.25 -22.12
N GLU A 339 -28.66 4.49 -21.72
CA GLU A 339 -27.88 5.22 -20.68
C GLU A 339 -28.03 4.61 -19.31
N GLU A 340 -29.03 3.76 -19.16
CA GLU A 340 -29.32 3.01 -17.97
C GLU A 340 -28.48 1.73 -17.84
N ILE A 341 -27.61 1.36 -18.79
CA ILE A 341 -26.80 0.13 -18.69
C ILE A 341 -25.31 0.42 -18.58
N ASP A 342 -24.69 -0.17 -17.55
CA ASP A 342 -23.24 -0.22 -17.39
C ASP A 342 -22.69 -1.64 -17.59
N LEU A 343 -21.45 -1.71 -18.09
CA LEU A 343 -20.68 -2.94 -18.19
C LEU A 343 -19.46 -2.84 -17.29
N LYS A 344 -19.32 -3.79 -16.37
CA LYS A 344 -18.09 -3.97 -15.58
C LYS A 344 -17.43 -5.27 -16.00
N VAL A 345 -16.16 -5.20 -16.38
CA VAL A 345 -15.32 -6.36 -16.68
C VAL A 345 -14.26 -6.47 -15.61
N GLN A 346 -14.10 -7.66 -15.06
CA GLN A 346 -13.04 -7.99 -14.15
C GLN A 346 -12.06 -8.94 -14.84
N ILE A 347 -10.78 -8.58 -14.80
CA ILE A 347 -9.67 -9.38 -15.33
C ILE A 347 -8.81 -9.79 -14.14
N ALA A 348 -8.87 -11.06 -13.78
CA ALA A 348 -7.95 -11.64 -12.80
C ALA A 348 -6.73 -12.21 -13.54
N VAL A 349 -5.53 -11.76 -13.16
CA VAL A 349 -4.27 -12.22 -13.74
C VAL A 349 -3.52 -12.98 -12.64
N ASN A 350 -3.45 -14.29 -12.79
CA ASN A 350 -2.86 -15.17 -11.77
C ASN A 350 -1.56 -15.78 -12.30
N PRO A 351 -0.50 -15.83 -11.46
CA PRO A 351 0.72 -16.54 -11.83
C PRO A 351 0.44 -18.04 -11.99
N PHE A 352 1.05 -18.63 -13.00
CA PHE A 352 1.06 -20.07 -13.25
C PHE A 352 2.51 -20.50 -13.52
N GLN A 353 2.95 -21.53 -12.81
CA GLN A 353 4.24 -22.17 -13.05
C GLN A 353 3.99 -23.56 -13.60
N GLU A 354 4.47 -23.79 -14.82
CA GLU A 354 4.55 -25.12 -15.39
C GLU A 354 5.89 -25.76 -14.95
N GLU A 355 5.84 -27.05 -14.60
CA GLU A 355 7.00 -27.77 -14.10
C GLU A 355 8.13 -27.77 -15.15
N GLY A 356 9.30 -27.25 -14.79
CA GLY A 356 10.47 -27.16 -15.69
C GLY A 356 10.62 -25.85 -16.49
N GLN A 357 9.73 -24.86 -16.34
CA GLN A 357 9.91 -23.54 -16.96
C GLN A 357 10.52 -22.52 -16.00
N GLU A 358 11.54 -21.80 -16.47
CA GLU A 358 12.18 -20.72 -15.70
C GLU A 358 11.33 -19.43 -15.62
N LYS A 359 10.42 -19.21 -16.58
CA LYS A 359 9.57 -18.01 -16.63
C LYS A 359 8.20 -18.28 -16.03
N THR A 360 7.80 -17.40 -15.11
CA THR A 360 6.43 -17.39 -14.57
C THR A 360 5.50 -16.96 -15.69
N GLN A 361 4.57 -17.83 -16.07
CA GLN A 361 3.50 -17.49 -17.00
C GLN A 361 2.33 -16.88 -16.21
N TYR A 362 1.44 -16.19 -16.91
CA TYR A 362 0.25 -15.59 -16.31
C TYR A 362 -1.00 -15.97 -17.09
N HIS A 363 -2.04 -16.40 -16.38
CA HIS A 363 -3.34 -16.71 -16.94
C HIS A 363 -4.34 -15.59 -16.66
N PHE A 364 -5.08 -15.21 -17.70
CA PHE A 364 -6.12 -14.20 -17.65
C PHE A 364 -7.50 -14.86 -17.51
N ASN A 365 -8.19 -14.57 -16.41
CA ASN A 365 -9.56 -14.98 -16.19
C ASN A 365 -10.48 -13.76 -16.29
N PHE A 366 -11.48 -13.85 -17.18
CA PHE A 366 -12.48 -12.81 -17.36
C PHE A 366 -13.76 -13.16 -16.60
N SER A 367 -14.27 -12.18 -15.86
CA SER A 367 -15.61 -12.16 -15.32
C SER A 367 -16.18 -10.76 -15.47
N GLY A 368 -17.43 -10.54 -15.09
CA GLY A 368 -18.01 -9.21 -15.17
C GLY A 368 -19.47 -9.18 -14.81
N GLN A 369 -20.07 -7.99 -14.95
CA GLN A 369 -21.49 -7.78 -14.76
C GLN A 369 -22.03 -6.77 -15.78
N VAL A 370 -23.27 -7.00 -16.23
CA VAL A 370 -24.10 -5.98 -16.89
C VAL A 370 -25.07 -5.45 -15.84
N ILE A 371 -25.03 -4.15 -15.59
CA ILE A 371 -25.81 -3.50 -14.53
C ILE A 371 -26.86 -2.61 -15.16
N PHE A 372 -28.13 -2.92 -14.93
CA PHE A 372 -29.26 -2.08 -15.30
C PHE A 372 -29.62 -1.14 -14.15
N ARG A 373 -29.53 0.16 -14.39
CA ARG A 373 -29.96 1.23 -13.49
C ARG A 373 -31.38 1.65 -13.81
N LEU A 374 -32.34 0.94 -13.24
CA LEU A 374 -33.74 1.24 -13.48
C LEU A 374 -34.14 2.52 -12.75
N LYS A 375 -34.79 3.43 -13.47
CA LYS A 375 -35.39 4.64 -12.88
C LYS A 375 -36.38 4.22 -11.79
N ASP A 376 -36.23 4.76 -10.58
CA ASP A 376 -37.07 4.49 -9.40
C ASP A 376 -37.18 3.00 -9.00
N GLY A 377 -36.14 2.19 -9.29
CA GLY A 377 -36.06 0.77 -8.94
C GLY A 377 -34.67 0.36 -8.43
N PRO A 378 -34.48 -0.91 -8.02
CA PRO A 378 -33.15 -1.42 -7.68
C PRO A 378 -32.27 -1.54 -8.93
N ASP A 379 -30.96 -1.39 -8.75
CA ASP A 379 -29.99 -1.79 -9.76
C ASP A 379 -30.02 -3.33 -9.92
N LEU A 380 -30.10 -3.81 -11.16
CA LEU A 380 -30.07 -5.24 -11.47
C LEU A 380 -28.72 -5.61 -12.07
N ALA A 381 -27.92 -6.39 -11.34
CA ALA A 381 -26.62 -6.85 -11.79
C ALA A 381 -26.70 -8.28 -12.35
N PHE A 382 -26.49 -8.43 -13.65
CA PHE A 382 -26.41 -9.71 -14.34
C PHE A 382 -24.95 -10.14 -14.42
N GLU A 383 -24.61 -11.31 -13.90
CA GLU A 383 -23.26 -11.88 -13.98
C GLU A 383 -22.92 -12.31 -15.40
N LEU A 384 -21.80 -11.82 -15.94
CA LEU A 384 -21.33 -12.15 -17.28
C LEU A 384 -20.59 -13.47 -17.31
N VAL A 385 -20.94 -14.29 -18.29
CA VAL A 385 -20.25 -15.52 -18.64
C VAL A 385 -19.60 -15.32 -20.00
N PHE A 386 -18.27 -15.48 -20.03
CA PHE A 386 -17.50 -15.50 -21.27
C PHE A 386 -17.33 -16.94 -21.76
N ASP A 387 -17.44 -17.13 -23.08
CA ASP A 387 -17.09 -18.41 -23.69
C ASP A 387 -15.60 -18.68 -23.51
N LYS A 388 -15.28 -19.85 -22.97
CA LYS A 388 -13.89 -20.31 -22.76
C LYS A 388 -13.23 -20.75 -24.07
N LYS A 389 -14.02 -21.06 -25.11
CA LYS A 389 -13.51 -21.36 -26.45
C LYS A 389 -13.44 -20.05 -27.23
N GLY A 390 -12.21 -19.57 -27.48
CA GLY A 390 -11.98 -18.38 -28.29
C GLY A 390 -12.71 -18.49 -29.63
N GLY A 391 -13.56 -17.52 -29.96
CA GLY A 391 -14.39 -17.67 -31.16
C GLY A 391 -15.72 -16.92 -31.15
N SER A 392 -16.39 -16.88 -30.00
CA SER A 392 -17.77 -16.43 -29.91
C SER A 392 -17.91 -14.90 -29.81
N SER A 393 -18.78 -14.33 -30.65
CA SER A 393 -19.19 -12.92 -30.60
C SER A 393 -20.40 -12.68 -29.67
N THR A 394 -20.76 -13.68 -28.87
CA THR A 394 -21.89 -13.66 -27.94
C THR A 394 -21.43 -13.46 -26.50
N LEU A 395 -22.12 -12.56 -25.80
CA LEU A 395 -22.08 -12.44 -24.34
C LEU A 395 -23.38 -12.98 -23.78
N VAL A 396 -23.28 -13.76 -22.70
CA VAL A 396 -24.43 -14.18 -21.91
C VAL A 396 -24.26 -13.63 -20.51
N ALA A 397 -25.30 -12.98 -19.99
CA ALA A 397 -25.34 -12.53 -18.61
C ALA A 397 -26.55 -13.17 -17.91
N ALA A 398 -26.39 -13.60 -16.67
CA ALA A 398 -27.45 -14.21 -15.89
C ALA A 398 -27.69 -13.42 -14.60
N TYR A 399 -28.95 -13.19 -14.28
CA TYR A 399 -29.40 -12.60 -13.03
C TYR A 399 -30.16 -13.65 -12.25
N ARG A 400 -29.91 -13.71 -10.95
CA ARG A 400 -30.65 -14.55 -10.02
C ARG A 400 -30.85 -13.80 -8.72
N GLN A 401 -32.09 -13.73 -8.26
CA GLN A 401 -32.43 -13.13 -6.99
C GLN A 401 -33.30 -14.08 -6.17
N LEU A 402 -32.89 -14.26 -4.91
CA LEU A 402 -33.55 -15.17 -3.97
C LEU A 402 -34.70 -14.50 -3.20
N SER A 403 -34.80 -13.17 -3.27
CA SER A 403 -35.91 -12.42 -2.68
C SER A 403 -37.02 -12.21 -3.71
N ASP A 404 -38.29 -12.17 -3.26
CA ASP A 404 -39.44 -11.87 -4.12
C ASP A 404 -39.57 -10.35 -4.36
N GLN A 405 -38.44 -9.64 -4.57
CA GLN A 405 -38.45 -8.21 -4.84
C GLN A 405 -39.15 -7.94 -6.17
N SER A 406 -40.11 -7.01 -6.13
CA SER A 406 -40.84 -6.60 -7.34
C SER A 406 -39.95 -5.72 -8.22
N VAL A 407 -39.88 -6.05 -9.50
CA VAL A 407 -39.12 -5.37 -10.55
C VAL A 407 -40.05 -5.07 -11.71
N ASN A 408 -39.99 -3.84 -12.21
CA ASN A 408 -40.71 -3.47 -13.42
C ASN A 408 -39.94 -3.96 -14.67
N ILE A 409 -40.42 -5.04 -15.29
CA ILE A 409 -39.82 -5.62 -16.50
C ILE A 409 -40.01 -4.73 -17.73
N GLY A 410 -41.09 -3.95 -17.78
CA GLY A 410 -41.26 -2.96 -18.84
C GLY A 410 -40.12 -1.95 -18.88
N ARG A 411 -39.70 -1.45 -17.71
CA ARG A 411 -38.51 -0.58 -17.59
C ARG A 411 -37.23 -1.28 -17.97
N LEU A 412 -37.08 -2.57 -17.66
CA LEU A 412 -35.93 -3.36 -18.09
C LEU A 412 -35.85 -3.49 -19.63
N ILE A 413 -36.99 -3.71 -20.28
CA ILE A 413 -37.11 -3.76 -21.74
C ILE A 413 -36.88 -2.38 -22.36
N GLN A 414 -37.41 -1.31 -21.76
CA GLN A 414 -37.16 0.07 -22.18
C GLN A 414 -35.68 0.46 -22.09
N ALA A 415 -35.02 -0.01 -21.03
CA ALA A 415 -33.58 0.11 -20.88
C ALA A 415 -32.82 -0.68 -21.95
N LEU A 416 -33.44 -1.42 -22.87
CA LEU A 416 -32.79 -1.98 -24.08
C LEU A 416 -33.27 -1.32 -25.36
N ASN A 417 -34.44 -0.70 -25.34
CA ASN A 417 -35.05 0.01 -26.46
C ASN A 417 -35.97 1.13 -25.96
N LYS A 418 -35.47 2.37 -26.02
CA LYS A 418 -36.16 3.57 -25.53
C LYS A 418 -37.41 3.94 -26.34
N ASP A 419 -37.59 3.38 -27.54
CA ASP A 419 -38.76 3.66 -28.39
C ASP A 419 -40.01 2.87 -27.95
N LEU A 420 -39.85 1.90 -27.03
CA LEU A 420 -40.97 1.16 -26.47
C LEU A 420 -41.72 1.98 -25.42
N PRO A 421 -43.06 1.90 -25.38
CA PRO A 421 -43.86 2.61 -24.38
C PRO A 421 -43.53 2.12 -22.97
N ASP A 422 -43.74 2.96 -21.97
CA ASP A 422 -43.56 2.57 -20.56
C ASP A 422 -44.65 1.57 -20.21
N LEU A 423 -44.22 0.33 -19.97
CA LEU A 423 -45.08 -0.76 -19.59
C LEU A 423 -44.95 -0.89 -18.08
N ASP A 424 -45.98 -0.49 -17.34
CA ASP A 424 -45.99 -0.71 -15.89
C ASP A 424 -46.28 -2.18 -15.55
N LEU A 425 -45.26 -3.01 -15.74
CA LEU A 425 -45.32 -4.45 -15.53
C LEU A 425 -44.36 -4.86 -14.42
N SER A 426 -44.84 -4.78 -13.18
CA SER A 426 -44.09 -5.13 -11.98
C SER A 426 -44.32 -6.59 -11.59
N VAL A 427 -43.23 -7.36 -11.44
CA VAL A 427 -43.29 -8.78 -11.07
C VAL A 427 -42.12 -9.16 -10.15
N ALA A 428 -42.26 -10.25 -9.39
CA ALA A 428 -41.15 -10.85 -8.67
C ALA A 428 -40.20 -11.54 -9.67
N LEU A 429 -39.09 -10.87 -9.99
CA LEU A 429 -38.09 -11.38 -10.93
C LEU A 429 -37.13 -12.31 -10.20
N ARG A 430 -37.24 -13.62 -10.45
CA ARG A 430 -36.38 -14.63 -9.81
C ARG A 430 -35.11 -14.86 -10.60
N GLU A 431 -35.26 -15.05 -11.91
CA GLU A 431 -34.15 -15.32 -12.80
C GLU A 431 -34.35 -14.54 -14.09
N ALA A 432 -33.26 -14.08 -14.69
CA ALA A 432 -33.27 -13.50 -16.01
C ALA A 432 -31.95 -13.76 -16.70
N TYR A 433 -31.95 -13.72 -18.02
CA TYR A 433 -30.74 -13.78 -18.80
C TYR A 433 -30.77 -12.76 -19.93
N LEU A 434 -29.60 -12.22 -20.22
CA LEU A 434 -29.35 -11.33 -21.32
C LEU A 434 -28.39 -12.03 -22.28
N VAL A 435 -28.76 -12.14 -23.55
CA VAL A 435 -27.87 -12.60 -24.61
C VAL A 435 -27.61 -11.43 -25.53
N PHE A 436 -26.36 -10.98 -25.61
CA PHE A 436 -25.92 -9.98 -26.57
C PHE A 436 -25.07 -10.66 -27.63
N GLN A 437 -25.41 -10.48 -28.90
CA GLN A 437 -24.61 -10.99 -30.02
C GLN A 437 -24.15 -9.83 -30.88
N LYS A 438 -22.84 -9.71 -31.05
CA LYS A 438 -22.24 -8.77 -31.98
C LYS A 438 -22.31 -9.34 -33.40
N LYS A 439 -22.87 -8.56 -34.34
CA LYS A 439 -23.04 -8.93 -35.76
C LYS A 439 -22.11 -8.15 -36.72
N GLY A 440 -21.20 -7.33 -36.17
CA GLY A 440 -20.23 -6.52 -36.91
C GLY A 440 -20.81 -5.20 -37.47
N LYS A 441 -19.93 -4.28 -37.90
CA LYS A 441 -20.28 -2.94 -38.43
C LYS A 441 -21.21 -2.15 -37.50
N GLY A 442 -20.96 -2.22 -36.18
CA GLY A 442 -21.80 -1.57 -35.18
C GLY A 442 -23.25 -2.10 -35.11
N LYS A 443 -23.51 -3.33 -35.58
CA LYS A 443 -24.82 -3.99 -35.37
C LYS A 443 -24.72 -5.02 -34.25
N SER A 444 -25.73 -5.03 -33.39
CA SER A 444 -25.90 -6.02 -32.33
C SER A 444 -27.34 -6.53 -32.28
N SER A 445 -27.52 -7.74 -31.78
CA SER A 445 -28.82 -8.24 -31.37
C SER A 445 -28.81 -8.59 -29.89
N VAL A 446 -29.91 -8.30 -29.22
CA VAL A 446 -30.11 -8.59 -27.80
C VAL A 446 -31.37 -9.42 -27.62
N ILE A 447 -31.25 -10.47 -26.82
CA ILE A 447 -32.37 -11.19 -26.23
C ILE A 447 -32.35 -10.97 -24.72
N LEU A 448 -33.49 -10.63 -24.16
CA LEU A 448 -33.73 -10.67 -22.73
C LEU A 448 -34.79 -11.74 -22.45
N GLY A 449 -34.43 -12.77 -21.69
CA GLY A 449 -35.38 -13.73 -21.14
C GLY A 449 -35.54 -13.47 -19.65
N ALA A 450 -36.76 -13.38 -19.14
CA ALA A 450 -37.02 -13.24 -17.72
C ALA A 450 -37.90 -14.41 -17.28
N ASN A 451 -37.48 -15.17 -16.27
CA ASN A 451 -38.36 -16.10 -15.57
C ASN A 451 -39.09 -15.28 -14.48
N ILE A 452 -40.39 -15.12 -14.68
CA ILE A 452 -41.26 -14.48 -13.70
C ILE A 452 -41.85 -15.60 -12.85
N GLY A 453 -41.48 -15.62 -11.57
CA GLY A 453 -42.07 -16.54 -10.59
C GLY A 453 -43.49 -16.12 -10.25
N ALA A 454 -44.37 -16.00 -11.25
CA ALA A 454 -45.73 -15.55 -11.10
C ALA A 454 -46.62 -16.72 -10.68
N GLY A 455 -46.47 -17.16 -9.43
CA GLY A 455 -47.48 -18.00 -8.80
C GLY A 455 -48.78 -17.21 -8.64
N ILE A 456 -49.64 -17.17 -9.66
CA ILE A 456 -51.01 -16.68 -9.49
C ILE A 456 -51.72 -17.71 -8.61
N ASN A 457 -52.11 -17.33 -7.39
CA ASN A 457 -52.90 -18.24 -6.57
C ASN A 457 -54.32 -18.37 -7.16
N LEU A 458 -54.53 -19.41 -7.97
CA LEU A 458 -55.80 -19.65 -8.64
C LEU A 458 -56.89 -20.16 -7.70
N SER A 459 -56.57 -20.50 -6.43
CA SER A 459 -57.59 -20.95 -5.46
C SER A 459 -58.62 -19.87 -5.12
N LYS A 460 -58.34 -18.59 -5.48
CA LYS A 460 -59.26 -17.46 -5.33
C LYS A 460 -60.08 -17.14 -6.59
N LEU A 461 -59.93 -17.88 -7.68
CA LEU A 461 -60.73 -17.69 -8.89
C LEU A 461 -62.00 -18.55 -8.84
N PRO A 462 -63.21 -18.00 -9.14
CA PRO A 462 -64.49 -18.68 -8.94
C PRO A 462 -64.68 -20.03 -9.64
N LEU A 463 -63.92 -20.30 -10.70
CA LEU A 463 -64.03 -21.54 -11.49
C LEU A 463 -62.89 -22.54 -11.21
N VAL A 464 -61.83 -22.12 -10.53
CA VAL A 464 -60.63 -22.93 -10.27
C VAL A 464 -60.54 -23.31 -8.79
N GLY A 465 -61.02 -22.45 -7.88
CA GLY A 465 -61.09 -22.71 -6.44
C GLY A 465 -62.06 -23.83 -6.03
N ASP A 466 -63.07 -24.12 -6.86
CA ASP A 466 -64.00 -25.24 -6.61
C ASP A 466 -63.37 -26.62 -6.92
N LEU A 467 -62.29 -26.65 -7.72
CA LEU A 467 -61.60 -27.87 -8.17
C LEU A 467 -60.24 -28.11 -7.52
N LEU A 468 -59.65 -27.09 -6.88
CA LEU A 468 -58.36 -27.16 -6.18
C LEU A 468 -58.56 -26.73 -4.72
N PRO A 469 -58.19 -27.55 -3.72
CA PRO A 469 -58.22 -27.16 -2.30
C PRO A 469 -57.52 -25.82 -2.05
N GLU A 470 -57.97 -25.01 -1.10
CA GLU A 470 -57.34 -23.70 -0.79
C GLU A 470 -55.84 -23.77 -0.51
N ALA A 471 -55.36 -24.94 -0.07
CA ALA A 471 -53.95 -25.24 0.20
C ALA A 471 -53.13 -25.57 -1.07
N ASP A 472 -53.77 -25.94 -2.18
CA ASP A 472 -53.13 -26.35 -3.42
C ASP A 472 -53.05 -25.16 -4.39
N SER A 473 -51.95 -24.41 -4.30
CA SER A 473 -51.67 -23.32 -5.24
C SER A 473 -51.19 -23.87 -6.58
N LEU A 474 -51.93 -23.61 -7.66
CA LEU A 474 -51.40 -23.81 -9.02
C LEU A 474 -50.43 -22.67 -9.34
N LYS A 475 -49.16 -22.98 -9.59
CA LYS A 475 -48.15 -21.98 -9.97
C LYS A 475 -47.95 -22.01 -11.47
N LEU A 476 -48.14 -20.87 -12.14
CA LEU A 476 -47.76 -20.72 -13.53
C LEU A 476 -46.33 -20.19 -13.58
N ASP A 477 -45.44 -20.95 -14.22
CA ASP A 477 -44.09 -20.48 -14.53
C ASP A 477 -44.15 -19.86 -15.93
N LEU A 478 -43.86 -18.55 -16.01
CA LEU A 478 -43.93 -17.80 -17.26
C LEU A 478 -42.54 -17.25 -17.57
N GLN A 479 -42.15 -17.34 -18.84
CA GLN A 479 -40.84 -16.86 -19.29
C GLN A 479 -41.00 -15.91 -20.49
N PRO A 480 -41.29 -14.61 -20.27
CA PRO A 480 -41.28 -13.62 -21.33
C PRO A 480 -39.90 -13.50 -21.98
N TYR A 481 -39.92 -13.38 -23.31
CA TYR A 481 -38.74 -13.11 -24.15
C TYR A 481 -38.92 -11.81 -24.91
N TYR A 482 -37.91 -10.94 -24.84
CA TYR A 482 -37.77 -9.77 -25.68
C TYR A 482 -36.57 -9.96 -26.61
N ALA A 483 -36.73 -9.64 -27.90
CA ALA A 483 -35.65 -9.60 -28.87
C ALA A 483 -35.72 -8.30 -29.66
N ASN A 484 -34.62 -7.54 -29.71
CA ASN A 484 -34.59 -6.27 -30.44
C ASN A 484 -34.55 -6.46 -31.97
N GLN A 485 -34.10 -7.62 -32.45
CA GLN A 485 -34.02 -8.04 -33.85
C GLN A 485 -34.08 -9.57 -33.95
N LYS A 486 -34.27 -10.10 -35.16
CA LYS A 486 -34.20 -11.55 -35.41
C LYS A 486 -32.80 -12.09 -35.04
N PHE A 487 -32.75 -13.05 -34.12
CA PHE A 487 -31.56 -13.85 -33.86
C PHE A 487 -31.50 -14.97 -34.91
N THR A 488 -30.47 -14.94 -35.76
CA THR A 488 -30.19 -16.00 -36.72
C THR A 488 -28.76 -16.44 -36.48
N SER A 489 -28.57 -17.72 -36.17
CA SER A 489 -27.26 -18.36 -36.05
C SER A 489 -26.48 -18.30 -37.35
#